data_AF-A0AB35IV42-F1
#
_entry.id   AF-A0AB35IV42-F1
#
_cell.length_a   1.000
_cell.length_b   1.000
_cell.length_c   1.000
_cell.angle_alpha   90.00
_cell.angle_beta   90.00
_cell.angle_gamma   90.00
#
_symmetry.space_group_name_H-M   'P 1'
#
loop_
_entity.id
_entity.type
_entity.pdbx_description
1 polymer ?
#
loop_
_entity_poly.entity_id
_entity_poly.type
_entity_poly.pdbx_seq_one_letter_code
_entity_poly.pdbx_strand_id
1 'polypeptide(L)' 'MKAQQAIKKILNQEHMTQKDLSQKLNYTNPTSLNTILRTNNPNTESLIKIMDALDYEIILKPKYGLNKAARSVVLNNDGE' A
#
# COMPACT_ATOMS: atom_id res chain seq x y z
N MET A 1 2.73 -3.96 12.35
CA MET A 1 1.57 -4.34 11.50
C MET A 1 2.12 -4.90 10.20
N LYS A 2 1.56 -5.99 9.68
CA LYS A 2 1.96 -6.53 8.36
C LYS A 2 1.30 -5.71 7.24
N ALA A 3 1.88 -5.68 6.04
CA ALA A 3 1.36 -4.90 4.90
C ALA A 3 -0.12 -5.22 4.59
N GLN A 4 -0.50 -6.50 4.60
CA GLN A 4 -1.89 -6.92 4.41
C GLN A 4 -2.86 -6.30 5.43
N GLN A 5 -2.44 -6.25 6.70
CA GLN A 5 -3.28 -5.70 7.77
C GLN A 5 -3.43 -4.19 7.62
N ALA A 6 -2.38 -3.49 7.16
CA ALA A 6 -2.44 -2.07 6.86
C ALA A 6 -3.43 -1.78 5.73
N ILE A 7 -3.34 -2.52 4.60
CA ILE A 7 -4.26 -2.36 3.46
C ILE A 7 -5.71 -2.63 3.89
N LYS A 8 -5.97 -3.72 4.62
CA LYS A 8 -7.32 -4.02 5.13
C LYS A 8 -7.86 -2.93 6.06
N LYS A 9 -6.99 -2.37 6.91
CA LYS A 9 -7.38 -1.28 7.80
C LYS A 9 -7.78 -0.04 7.01
N ILE A 10 -7.00 0.34 6.00
CA ILE A 10 -7.30 1.49 5.13
C ILE A 10 -8.62 1.26 4.40
N LEU A 11 -8.82 0.09 3.77
CA LEU A 11 -10.08 -0.23 3.09
C LEU A 11 -11.31 -0.09 3.98
N ASN A 12 -11.20 -0.54 5.23
CA ASN A 12 -12.29 -0.40 6.19
C ASN A 12 -12.54 1.07 6.59
N GLN A 13 -11.50 1.90 6.66
CA GLN A 13 -11.60 3.32 6.99
C GLN A 13 -12.23 4.13 5.84
N GLU A 14 -11.85 3.80 4.60
CA GLU A 14 -12.35 4.43 3.38
C GLU A 14 -13.71 3.88 2.92
N HIS A 15 -14.31 2.96 3.69
CA HIS A 15 -15.54 2.25 3.30
C HIS A 15 -15.47 1.58 1.92
N MET A 16 -14.27 1.12 1.54
CA MET A 16 -14.00 0.49 0.25
C MET A 16 -13.89 -1.02 0.37
N THR A 17 -14.42 -1.74 -0.62
CA THR A 17 -14.20 -3.19 -0.75
C THR A 17 -12.93 -3.49 -1.56
N GLN A 18 -12.45 -4.72 -1.45
CA GLN A 18 -11.33 -5.20 -2.31
C GLN A 18 -11.69 -5.17 -3.81
N LYS A 19 -12.98 -5.29 -4.13
CA LYS A 19 -13.46 -5.17 -5.52
C LYS A 19 -13.29 -3.74 -6.02
N ASP A 20 -13.64 -2.75 -5.21
CA ASP A 20 -13.51 -1.33 -5.55
C ASP A 20 -12.04 -0.95 -5.73
N LEU A 21 -11.16 -1.43 -4.86
CA LEU A 21 -9.72 -1.27 -5.01
C LEU A 21 -9.18 -1.92 -6.30
N SER A 22 -9.65 -3.13 -6.64
CA SER A 22 -9.27 -3.78 -7.90
C SER A 22 -9.70 -2.98 -9.13
N GLN A 23 -10.86 -2.32 -9.07
CA GLN A 23 -11.35 -1.46 -10.14
C GLN A 23 -10.52 -0.18 -10.25
N LYS A 24 -10.23 0.48 -9.12
CA LYS A 24 -9.36 1.68 -9.07
C LYS A 24 -7.96 1.42 -9.63
N LEU A 25 -7.39 0.24 -9.36
CA LEU A 25 -6.06 -0.16 -9.83
C LEU A 25 -6.04 -0.59 -11.31
N ASN A 26 -7.18 -0.58 -12.00
CA ASN A 26 -7.32 -1.05 -13.37
C ASN A 26 -6.82 -2.51 -13.57
N TYR A 27 -6.77 -3.30 -12.49
CA TYR A 27 -6.42 -4.71 -12.60
C TYR A 27 -7.53 -5.43 -13.35
N THR A 28 -7.21 -5.99 -14.51
CA THR A 28 -8.14 -6.77 -15.34
C THR A 28 -8.70 -8.01 -14.61
N ASN A 29 -8.10 -8.42 -13.48
CA ASN A 29 -8.52 -9.57 -12.70
C ASN A 29 -8.43 -9.32 -11.18
N PRO A 30 -9.57 -9.26 -10.45
CA PRO A 30 -9.62 -9.12 -8.98
C PRO A 30 -8.86 -10.21 -8.20
N THR A 31 -8.63 -11.35 -8.84
CA THR A 31 -7.93 -12.51 -8.28
C THR A 31 -6.46 -12.24 -8.00
N SER A 32 -5.81 -11.33 -8.76
CA SER A 32 -4.39 -10.98 -8.54
C SER A 32 -4.21 -10.20 -7.24
N LEU A 33 -5.08 -9.21 -6.98
CA LEU A 33 -5.07 -8.43 -5.74
C LEU A 33 -5.32 -9.33 -4.52
N ASN A 34 -6.31 -10.23 -4.61
CA ASN A 34 -6.58 -11.20 -3.53
C ASN A 34 -5.40 -12.14 -3.27
N THR A 35 -4.68 -12.54 -4.32
CA THR A 35 -3.48 -13.36 -4.20
C THR A 35 -2.36 -12.58 -3.51
N ILE A 36 -2.10 -11.34 -3.93
CA ILE A 36 -1.11 -10.42 -3.33
C ILE A 36 -1.42 -10.15 -1.86
N LEU A 37 -2.70 -9.95 -1.53
CA LEU A 37 -3.14 -9.74 -0.15
C LEU A 37 -3.08 -11.04 0.68
N ARG A 38 -3.27 -12.22 0.09
CA ARG A 38 -3.28 -13.51 0.80
C ARG A 38 -1.87 -14.06 1.05
N THR A 39 -0.93 -13.86 0.14
CA THR A 39 0.46 -14.32 0.28
C THR A 39 1.23 -13.56 1.36
N ASN A 40 0.67 -12.44 1.87
CA ASN A 40 1.30 -11.58 2.88
C ASN A 40 2.72 -11.14 2.49
N ASN A 41 3.00 -11.11 1.18
CA ASN A 41 4.27 -10.70 0.61
C ASN A 41 4.02 -9.94 -0.71
N PRO A 42 3.32 -8.80 -0.67
CA PRO A 42 3.31 -7.91 -1.83
C PRO A 42 4.74 -7.50 -2.14
N ASN A 43 5.14 -7.56 -3.41
CA ASN A 43 6.37 -6.91 -3.83
C ASN A 43 6.22 -5.39 -3.65
N THR A 44 7.35 -4.69 -3.47
CA THR A 44 7.36 -3.25 -3.15
C THR A 44 6.61 -2.43 -4.20
N GLU A 45 6.75 -2.77 -5.47
CA GLU A 45 6.08 -2.08 -6.58
C GLU A 45 4.55 -2.20 -6.51
N SER A 46 4.03 -3.41 -6.23
CA SER A 46 2.58 -3.61 -6.04
C SER A 46 2.07 -2.84 -4.83
N LEU A 47 2.87 -2.78 -3.75
CA LEU A 47 2.50 -2.03 -2.56
C LEU A 47 2.41 -0.52 -2.86
N ILE A 48 3.39 0.04 -3.58
CA ILE A 48 3.37 1.45 -4.00
C ILE A 48 2.12 1.75 -4.83
N LYS A 49 1.84 0.94 -5.86
CA LYS A 49 0.64 1.11 -6.70
C LYS A 49 -0.67 1.04 -5.91
N ILE A 50 -0.78 0.10 -4.97
CA ILE A 50 -1.98 -0.03 -4.11
C ILE A 50 -2.15 1.21 -3.22
N MET A 51 -1.07 1.72 -2.64
CA MET A 51 -1.13 2.92 -1.79
C MET A 51 -1.47 4.16 -2.60
N ASP A 52 -0.87 4.33 -3.77
CA ASP A 52 -1.14 5.40 -4.73
C ASP A 52 -2.63 5.43 -5.12
N ALA A 53 -3.21 4.28 -5.50
CA ALA A 53 -4.64 4.19 -5.83
C ALA A 53 -5.57 4.45 -4.64
N LEU A 54 -5.09 4.26 -3.40
CA LEU A 54 -5.83 4.57 -2.19
C LEU A 54 -5.63 6.03 -1.75
N ASP A 55 -4.84 6.82 -2.46
CA ASP A 55 -4.47 8.18 -2.09
C ASP A 55 -3.63 8.21 -0.78
N TYR A 56 -2.78 7.20 -0.58
CA TYR A 56 -1.86 7.05 0.57
C TYR A 56 -0.39 7.05 0.15
N GLU A 57 0.47 7.56 1.03
CA GLU A 57 1.93 7.53 0.87
C GLU A 57 2.60 6.46 1.75
N ILE A 58 3.67 5.84 1.25
CA ILE A 58 4.52 4.96 2.06
C ILE A 58 5.71 5.75 2.60
N ILE A 59 5.80 5.84 3.92
CA ILE A 59 6.91 6.55 4.58
C ILE A 59 7.88 5.54 5.22
N LEU A 60 9.11 5.50 4.73
CA LEU A 60 10.22 4.77 5.34
C LEU A 60 10.84 5.64 6.43
N LYS A 61 10.79 5.16 7.68
CA LYS A 61 11.41 5.84 8.83
C LYS A 61 12.50 4.99 9.44
N PRO A 62 13.62 5.57 9.91
CA PRO A 62 14.64 4.84 10.62
C PRO A 62 14.06 4.17 11.87
N LYS A 63 14.31 2.86 12.03
CA LYS A 63 13.86 2.11 13.22
C LYS A 63 14.52 2.65 14.50
N TYR A 64 15.74 3.16 14.40
CA TYR A 64 16.56 3.65 15.51
C TYR A 64 17.08 5.08 15.25
N GLY A 65 17.44 5.80 16.32
CA GLY A 65 18.00 7.15 16.29
C GLY A 65 17.07 8.23 16.87
N LEU A 66 17.66 9.38 17.23
CA LEU A 66 16.99 10.51 17.89
C LEU A 66 16.08 11.32 16.96
N ASN A 67 16.44 11.45 15.67
CA ASN A 67 15.74 12.34 14.74
C ASN A 67 15.08 11.55 13.58
N LYS A 68 14.08 10.73 13.92
CA LYS A 68 13.42 9.80 12.97
C LYS A 68 12.59 10.52 11.91
N ALA A 69 11.93 11.62 12.28
CA ALA A 69 11.06 12.37 11.37
C ALA A 69 11.88 13.01 10.23
N ALA A 70 12.97 13.70 10.56
CA ALA A 70 13.85 14.37 9.59
C ALA A 70 14.57 13.43 8.61
N ARG A 71 14.59 12.12 8.92
CA ARG A 71 15.23 11.08 8.11
C ARG A 71 14.21 10.18 7.41
N SER A 72 12.96 10.64 7.30
CA SER A 72 11.91 9.89 6.62
C SER A 72 12.06 10.06 5.11
N VAL A 73 11.86 8.98 4.36
CA VAL A 73 11.81 8.99 2.91
C VAL A 73 10.42 8.55 2.48
N VAL A 74 9.81 9.27 1.56
CA VAL A 74 8.53 8.91 0.95
C VAL A 74 8.80 8.06 -0.27
N LEU A 75 8.09 6.94 -0.41
CA LEU A 75 8.03 6.18 -1.66
C LEU A 75 6.73 6.55 -2.38
N ASN A 76 6.86 7.06 -3.58
CA ASN A 76 5.76 7.40 -4.49
C ASN A 76 5.95 6.70 -5.84
N ASN A 77 4.89 6.75 -6.65
CA ASN A 77 4.86 6.17 -7.99
C ASN A 77 5.15 7.22 -9.07
N ASP A 78 5.32 8.48 -8.68
CA ASP A 78 5.76 9.55 -9.57
C ASP A 78 7.19 9.25 -9.99
N GLY A 79 7.39 8.88 -11.25
CA GLY A 79 8.71 8.89 -11.85
C GLY A 79 9.25 10.32 -11.87
N GLU A 80 10.58 10.46 -11.84
CA GLU A 80 11.21 11.69 -12.33
C GLU A 80 10.70 12.09 -13.72
#